data_AF-A0A354EJH1-F1
#
_entry.id   AF-A0A354EJH1-F1
#
_cell.length_a   1.000
_cell.length_b   1.000
_cell.length_c   1.000
_cell.angle_alpha   90.00
_cell.angle_beta   90.00
_cell.angle_gamma   90.00
#
_symmetry.space_group_name_H-M   'P 1'
#
loop_
_entity.id
_entity.type
_entity.pdbx_description
1 polymer ?
#
loop_
_entity_poly.entity_id
_entity_poly.type
_entity_poly.pdbx_seq_one_letter_code
_entity_poly.pdbx_strand_id
1 'polypeptide(L)'
;MQMEKLIQKINKISDEIGREVRLMEVCGTHTQAISRFGIREILPKNIKLITGPGCPVCVTAQRDIDAIVNLSLAGIPVATYGDLLRVPGYFGSLNEARENGAKVFDVYSVPDALEIQKSHPDLVFFGLGFETTTPMTAWGIKNGLIVYSTHKIFLPAMQALLEMGEIRIDGFIDPGHVSAITGVKPYKKLKVPQVITGFEMKDVLKGIFLLLNQIKNNNLKVINQYSRVVKNEGNKEIRKIIKDVFEIEDGLWRGFGVIPGSGLKIKDKYKECDAKIRYKNILDKVDFSHSGEPKGCGCERVIRGLMEPKECPMFGRVCVPDNPVGPCMVSVEGACRSMIQIRE
;
A
#
# COMPACT_ATOMS: atom_id res chain seq x y z
N MET A 1 -31.39 -10.13 9.09
CA MET A 1 -32.41 -9.24 8.48
C MET A 1 -31.87 -8.02 7.71
N GLN A 2 -31.06 -7.10 8.26
CA GLN A 2 -30.57 -5.94 7.47
C GLN A 2 -29.51 -6.33 6.41
N MET A 3 -28.63 -7.29 6.71
CA MET A 3 -27.56 -7.72 5.81
C MET A 3 -28.07 -8.53 4.62
N GLU A 4 -28.98 -9.48 4.85
CA GLU A 4 -29.60 -10.28 3.78
C GLU A 4 -30.34 -9.39 2.78
N LYS A 5 -31.06 -8.37 3.27
CA LYS A 5 -31.71 -7.37 2.40
C LYS A 5 -30.72 -6.61 1.53
N LEU A 6 -29.51 -6.34 2.04
CA LEU A 6 -28.47 -5.67 1.26
C LEU A 6 -27.89 -6.61 0.18
N ILE A 7 -27.63 -7.86 0.53
CA ILE A 7 -27.17 -8.89 -0.42
C ILE A 7 -28.23 -9.12 -1.50
N GLN A 8 -29.51 -9.22 -1.16
CA GLN A 8 -30.60 -9.32 -2.14
C GLN A 8 -30.64 -8.13 -3.10
N LYS A 9 -30.41 -6.90 -2.60
CA LYS A 9 -30.31 -5.71 -3.45
C LYS A 9 -29.09 -5.75 -4.37
N ILE A 10 -27.95 -6.24 -3.89
CA ILE A 10 -26.74 -6.44 -4.69
C ILE A 10 -27.00 -7.47 -5.80
N ASN A 11 -27.64 -8.60 -5.50
CA ASN A 11 -28.01 -9.60 -6.51
C ASN A 11 -28.91 -8.99 -7.58
N LYS A 12 -30.02 -8.36 -7.18
CA LYS A 12 -30.97 -7.74 -8.11
C LYS A 12 -30.30 -6.72 -9.05
N ILE A 13 -29.49 -5.81 -8.50
CA ILE A 13 -28.84 -4.77 -9.32
C ILE A 13 -27.75 -5.35 -10.22
N SER A 14 -27.07 -6.42 -9.78
CA SER A 14 -26.09 -7.14 -10.56
C SER A 14 -26.72 -7.80 -11.79
N ASP A 15 -27.89 -8.43 -11.62
CA ASP A 15 -28.65 -9.03 -12.71
C ASP A 15 -29.12 -7.97 -13.71
N GLU A 16 -29.60 -6.82 -13.23
CA GLU A 16 -30.02 -5.69 -14.07
C GLU A 16 -28.86 -5.07 -14.87
N ILE A 17 -27.62 -5.13 -14.39
CA ILE A 17 -26.44 -4.68 -15.13
C ILE A 17 -26.11 -5.64 -16.30
N GLY A 18 -26.40 -6.93 -16.16
CA GLY A 18 -26.33 -7.90 -17.26
C GLY A 18 -24.92 -8.19 -17.81
N ARG A 19 -23.85 -7.81 -17.09
CA ARG A 19 -22.46 -8.06 -17.49
C ARG A 19 -21.55 -8.28 -16.28
N GLU A 20 -20.32 -8.73 -16.52
CA GLU A 20 -19.27 -8.71 -15.50
C GLU A 20 -18.96 -7.26 -15.08
N VAL A 21 -18.81 -7.04 -13.78
CA VAL A 21 -18.42 -5.76 -13.17
C VAL A 21 -17.16 -5.96 -12.34
N ARG A 22 -16.17 -5.10 -12.56
CA ARG A 22 -14.87 -5.14 -11.88
C ARG A 22 -14.71 -3.97 -10.94
N LEU A 23 -14.81 -4.24 -9.63
CA LEU A 23 -14.61 -3.24 -8.58
C LEU A 23 -13.23 -3.45 -7.96
N MET A 24 -12.41 -2.41 -7.96
CA MET A 24 -11.07 -2.49 -7.38
C MET A 24 -11.07 -1.85 -6.00
N GLU A 25 -10.71 -2.63 -4.99
CA GLU A 25 -10.31 -2.07 -3.70
C GLU A 25 -8.82 -1.76 -3.75
N VAL A 26 -8.44 -0.67 -3.12
CA VAL A 26 -7.09 -0.13 -3.19
C VAL A 26 -6.55 0.12 -1.77
N CYS A 27 -6.90 -0.75 -0.81
CA CYS A 27 -6.47 -0.63 0.58
C CYS A 27 -6.23 -2.01 1.19
N GLY A 28 -5.03 -2.27 1.71
CA GLY A 28 -4.72 -3.57 2.32
C GLY A 28 -5.69 -3.97 3.45
N THR A 29 -6.17 -2.99 4.23
CA THR A 29 -7.21 -3.23 5.25
C THR A 29 -8.56 -3.63 4.63
N HIS A 30 -8.93 -3.10 3.45
CA HIS A 30 -10.09 -3.60 2.70
C HIS A 30 -9.84 -4.98 2.12
N THR A 31 -8.64 -5.25 1.58
CA THR A 31 -8.24 -6.59 1.13
C THR A 31 -8.45 -7.61 2.24
N GLN A 32 -7.94 -7.33 3.45
CA GLN A 32 -8.10 -8.17 4.64
C GLN A 32 -9.57 -8.31 5.04
N ALA A 33 -10.33 -7.21 5.10
CA ALA A 33 -11.74 -7.26 5.48
C ALA A 33 -12.57 -8.11 4.50
N ILE A 34 -12.34 -7.94 3.19
CA ILE A 34 -13.01 -8.72 2.14
C ILE A 34 -12.67 -10.20 2.27
N SER A 35 -11.40 -10.51 2.54
CA SER A 35 -10.95 -11.88 2.81
C SER A 35 -11.64 -12.44 4.06
N ARG A 36 -11.42 -11.82 5.22
CA ARG A 36 -11.87 -12.29 6.54
C ARG A 36 -13.38 -12.52 6.61
N PHE A 37 -14.17 -11.67 5.96
CA PHE A 37 -15.62 -11.77 5.97
C PHE A 37 -16.21 -12.63 4.84
N GLY A 38 -15.36 -13.25 4.01
CA GLY A 38 -15.82 -14.06 2.87
C GLY A 38 -16.69 -13.26 1.90
N ILE A 39 -16.37 -11.97 1.67
CA ILE A 39 -17.22 -11.10 0.85
C ILE A 39 -17.22 -11.56 -0.61
N ARG A 40 -16.14 -12.17 -1.11
CA ARG A 40 -16.06 -12.66 -2.50
C ARG A 40 -17.02 -13.82 -2.76
N GLU A 41 -17.25 -14.65 -1.75
CA GLU A 41 -18.05 -15.86 -1.79
C GLU A 41 -19.56 -15.57 -1.76
N ILE A 42 -19.96 -14.48 -1.11
CA ILE A 42 -21.37 -14.06 -0.99
C ILE A 42 -21.86 -13.16 -2.14
N LEU A 43 -20.94 -12.63 -2.94
CA LEU A 43 -21.28 -11.75 -4.06
C LEU A 43 -21.73 -12.56 -5.29
N PRO A 44 -22.57 -11.96 -6.15
CA PRO A 44 -22.92 -12.57 -7.44
C PRO A 44 -21.66 -12.85 -8.28
N LYS A 45 -21.64 -13.96 -9.02
CA LYS A 45 -20.45 -14.42 -9.78
C LYS A 45 -19.91 -13.41 -10.80
N ASN A 46 -20.78 -12.53 -11.31
CA ASN A 46 -20.44 -11.48 -12.25
C ASN A 46 -19.84 -10.23 -11.59
N ILE A 47 -19.81 -10.13 -10.26
CA ILE A 47 -19.11 -9.07 -9.54
C ILE A 47 -17.72 -9.57 -9.14
N LYS A 48 -16.68 -8.95 -9.68
CA LYS A 48 -15.28 -9.25 -9.36
C LYS A 48 -14.71 -8.17 -8.44
N LEU A 49 -14.20 -8.60 -7.28
CA LEU A 49 -13.44 -7.75 -6.38
C LEU A 49 -11.94 -7.92 -6.60
N ILE A 50 -11.35 -6.90 -7.19
CA ILE A 50 -9.95 -6.86 -7.61
C ILE A 50 -9.14 -6.12 -6.54
N THR A 51 -7.95 -6.62 -6.23
CA THR A 51 -7.02 -5.93 -5.33
C THR A 51 -6.07 -5.05 -6.13
N GLY A 52 -6.00 -3.78 -5.77
CA GLY A 52 -5.05 -2.82 -6.32
C GLY A 52 -3.84 -2.57 -5.39
N PRO A 53 -3.09 -1.48 -5.61
CA PRO A 53 -1.84 -1.16 -4.92
C PRO A 53 -2.07 -0.56 -3.53
N GLY A 54 -2.88 -1.24 -2.70
CA GLY A 54 -3.29 -0.78 -1.37
C GLY A 54 -2.36 -1.14 -0.22
N CYS A 55 -1.28 -1.89 -0.49
CA CYS A 55 -0.32 -2.36 0.50
C CYS A 55 1.01 -1.61 0.30
N PRO A 56 1.42 -0.73 1.23
CA PRO A 56 2.60 0.10 1.02
C PRO A 56 3.90 -0.71 0.93
N VAL A 57 4.01 -1.79 1.71
CA VAL A 57 5.13 -2.74 1.63
C VAL A 57 5.20 -3.41 0.25
N CYS A 58 4.05 -3.79 -0.29
CA CYS A 58 3.94 -4.49 -1.56
C CYS A 58 4.26 -3.61 -2.77
N VAL A 59 4.18 -2.29 -2.62
CA VAL A 59 4.52 -1.33 -3.68
C VAL A 59 5.90 -0.70 -3.51
N THR A 60 6.61 -0.99 -2.41
CA THR A 60 8.00 -0.55 -2.22
C THR A 60 8.90 -1.25 -3.24
N ALA A 61 9.65 -0.44 -4.00
CA ALA A 61 10.44 -0.93 -5.10
C ALA A 61 11.56 -1.86 -4.61
N GLN A 62 11.90 -2.86 -5.41
CA GLN A 62 12.99 -3.79 -5.09
C GLN A 62 14.31 -3.04 -4.82
N ARG A 63 14.58 -1.99 -5.61
CA ARG A 63 15.75 -1.13 -5.46
C ARG A 63 15.85 -0.47 -4.07
N ASP A 64 14.72 -0.08 -3.49
CA ASP A 64 14.70 0.52 -2.15
C ASP A 64 14.97 -0.52 -1.05
N ILE A 65 14.46 -1.75 -1.23
CA ILE A 65 14.77 -2.88 -0.33
C ILE A 65 16.27 -3.19 -0.38
N ASP A 66 16.83 -3.29 -1.57
CA ASP A 66 18.26 -3.56 -1.76
C ASP A 66 19.13 -2.44 -1.20
N ALA A 67 18.70 -1.18 -1.36
CA ALA A 67 19.40 -0.04 -0.79
C ALA A 67 19.47 -0.09 0.74
N ILE A 68 18.34 -0.34 1.42
CA ILE A 68 18.33 -0.38 2.89
C ILE A 68 19.09 -1.58 3.44
N VAL A 69 19.04 -2.73 2.76
CA VAL A 69 19.84 -3.91 3.12
C VAL A 69 21.34 -3.62 2.96
N ASN A 70 21.75 -2.93 1.89
CA ASN A 70 23.16 -2.55 1.74
C ASN A 70 23.61 -1.53 2.79
N LEU A 71 22.75 -0.61 3.23
CA LEU A 71 23.07 0.28 4.34
C LEU A 71 23.30 -0.51 5.65
N SER A 72 22.46 -1.51 5.95
CA SER A 72 22.65 -2.33 7.15
C SER A 72 23.91 -3.19 7.10
N LEU A 73 24.22 -3.78 5.94
CA LEU A 73 25.45 -4.54 5.70
C LEU A 73 26.71 -3.67 5.77
N ALA A 74 26.60 -2.37 5.45
CA ALA A 74 27.68 -1.40 5.63
C ALA A 74 27.87 -0.96 7.10
N GLY A 75 27.13 -1.55 8.04
CA GLY A 75 27.23 -1.29 9.48
C GLY A 75 26.36 -0.14 9.98
N ILE A 76 25.52 0.46 9.12
CA ILE A 76 24.58 1.50 9.53
C ILE A 76 23.40 0.84 10.26
N PRO A 77 23.07 1.25 11.50
CA PRO A 77 21.92 0.70 12.20
C PRO A 77 20.62 1.02 11.44
N VAL A 78 19.73 0.04 11.27
CA VAL A 78 18.45 0.20 10.57
C VAL A 78 17.28 -0.17 11.47
N ALA A 79 16.24 0.66 11.51
CA ALA A 79 14.95 0.32 12.12
C ALA A 79 13.84 0.29 11.06
N THR A 80 12.91 -0.67 11.14
CA THR A 80 11.77 -0.78 10.22
C THR A 80 10.57 -1.46 10.87
N TYR A 81 9.40 -1.38 10.24
CA TYR A 81 8.23 -2.17 10.66
C TYR A 81 8.48 -3.67 10.48
N GLY A 82 7.92 -4.48 11.37
CA GLY A 82 8.24 -5.92 11.46
C GLY A 82 7.94 -6.73 10.19
N ASP A 83 6.92 -6.36 9.41
CA ASP A 83 6.62 -7.06 8.16
C ASP A 83 7.71 -6.83 7.08
N LEU A 84 8.36 -5.67 7.07
CA LEU A 84 9.44 -5.37 6.11
C LEU A 84 10.70 -6.18 6.32
N LEU A 85 10.96 -6.66 7.55
CA LEU A 85 12.19 -7.38 7.86
C LEU A 85 12.43 -8.58 6.94
N ARG A 86 11.35 -9.25 6.54
CA ARG A 86 11.38 -10.48 5.74
C ARG A 86 11.12 -10.24 4.25
N VAL A 87 11.01 -8.99 3.80
CA VAL A 87 10.85 -8.71 2.37
C VAL A 87 12.17 -9.06 1.66
N PRO A 88 12.17 -10.02 0.72
CA PRO A 88 13.40 -10.47 0.10
C PRO A 88 13.99 -9.40 -0.83
N GLY A 89 15.29 -9.15 -0.66
CA GLY A 89 16.18 -8.39 -1.54
C GLY A 89 16.89 -9.28 -2.57
N TYR A 90 17.55 -8.68 -3.56
CA TYR A 90 18.62 -9.37 -4.31
C TYR A 90 19.81 -9.68 -3.39
N PHE A 91 20.14 -8.75 -2.48
CA PHE A 91 21.20 -8.89 -1.48
C PHE A 91 20.73 -9.58 -0.19
N GLY A 92 19.58 -10.25 -0.24
CA GLY A 92 18.91 -10.80 0.93
C GLY A 92 17.97 -9.83 1.62
N SER A 93 17.35 -10.27 2.71
CA SER A 93 16.41 -9.47 3.51
C SER A 93 17.10 -8.76 4.68
N LEU A 94 16.41 -7.80 5.31
CA LEU A 94 16.90 -7.17 6.54
C LEU A 94 17.02 -8.18 7.69
N ASN A 95 16.18 -9.21 7.72
CA ASN A 95 16.29 -10.30 8.68
C ASN A 95 17.56 -11.15 8.46
N GLU A 96 17.89 -11.48 7.21
CA GLU A 96 19.13 -12.20 6.89
C GLU A 96 20.36 -11.32 7.18
N ALA A 97 20.31 -10.02 6.90
CA ALA A 97 21.38 -9.10 7.29
C ALA A 97 21.58 -9.08 8.81
N ARG A 98 20.49 -9.10 9.59
CA ARG A 98 20.51 -9.20 11.06
C ARG A 98 21.17 -10.49 11.54
N GLU A 99 20.83 -11.62 10.93
CA GLU A 99 21.44 -12.92 11.22
C GLU A 99 22.95 -12.93 10.91
N ASN A 100 23.37 -12.14 9.91
CA ASN A 100 24.78 -11.91 9.57
C ASN A 100 25.47 -10.83 10.42
N GLY A 101 24.83 -10.37 11.51
CA GLY A 101 25.43 -9.44 12.48
C GLY A 101 25.17 -7.95 12.23
N ALA A 102 24.37 -7.59 11.21
CA ALA A 102 23.96 -6.20 11.02
C ALA A 102 23.02 -5.73 12.15
N LYS A 103 23.11 -4.45 12.52
CA LYS A 103 22.26 -3.84 13.55
C LYS A 103 20.90 -3.48 12.97
N VAL A 104 19.95 -4.41 13.05
CA VAL A 104 18.59 -4.23 12.52
C VAL A 104 17.57 -4.40 13.63
N PHE A 105 16.63 -3.45 13.73
CA PHE A 105 15.59 -3.41 14.76
C PHE A 105 14.19 -3.39 14.13
N ASP A 106 13.29 -4.22 14.64
CA ASP A 106 11.86 -4.04 14.41
C ASP A 106 11.27 -2.99 15.35
N VAL A 107 10.38 -2.16 14.80
CA VAL A 107 9.62 -1.16 15.54
C VAL A 107 8.16 -1.23 15.19
N TYR A 108 7.29 -0.83 16.12
CA TYR A 108 5.86 -0.66 15.86
C TYR A 108 5.55 0.77 15.44
N SER A 109 6.39 1.73 15.83
CA SER A 109 6.12 3.15 15.67
C SER A 109 7.38 3.98 15.45
N VAL A 110 7.19 5.21 14.94
CA VAL A 110 8.27 6.20 14.78
C VAL A 110 8.89 6.62 16.14
N PRO A 111 8.10 6.80 17.23
CA PRO A 111 8.66 6.98 18.57
C PRO A 111 9.64 5.87 19.01
N ASP A 112 9.35 4.60 18.70
CA ASP A 112 10.26 3.50 19.05
C ASP A 112 11.60 3.64 18.32
N ALA A 113 11.57 4.06 17.05
CA ALA A 113 12.79 4.33 16.29
C ALA A 113 13.61 5.48 16.90
N LEU A 114 12.97 6.57 17.33
CA LEU A 114 13.64 7.65 18.05
C LEU A 114 14.24 7.20 19.38
N GLU A 115 13.56 6.29 20.10
CA GLU A 115 14.09 5.74 21.34
C GLU A 115 15.38 4.95 21.09
N ILE A 116 15.38 4.08 20.08
CA ILE A 116 16.56 3.30 19.67
C ILE A 116 17.69 4.22 19.19
N GLN A 117 17.36 5.33 18.52
CA GLN A 117 18.33 6.30 18.02
C GLN A 117 19.16 6.94 19.14
N LYS A 118 18.66 7.02 20.38
CA LYS A 118 19.44 7.54 21.53
C LYS A 118 20.71 6.72 21.78
N SER A 119 20.66 5.40 21.59
CA SER A 119 21.83 4.52 21.69
C SER A 119 22.55 4.30 20.36
N HIS A 120 21.92 4.69 19.24
CA HIS A 120 22.43 4.54 17.88
C HIS A 120 22.20 5.84 17.09
N PRO A 121 23.03 6.89 17.28
CA PRO A 121 22.76 8.22 16.71
C PRO A 121 22.57 8.24 15.18
N ASP A 122 23.25 7.33 14.49
CA ASP A 122 23.21 7.16 13.02
C ASP A 122 22.08 6.24 12.52
N LEU A 123 21.17 5.80 13.40
CA LEU A 123 20.05 4.91 13.06
C LEU A 123 19.23 5.47 11.90
N VAL A 124 19.12 4.68 10.84
CA VAL A 124 18.24 4.95 9.70
C VAL A 124 16.91 4.23 9.91
N PHE A 125 15.84 5.01 9.99
CA PHE A 125 14.49 4.46 9.93
C PHE A 125 14.06 4.27 8.47
N PHE A 126 13.69 3.05 8.09
CA PHE A 126 13.13 2.76 6.78
C PHE A 126 11.66 3.17 6.73
N GLY A 127 11.43 4.43 6.35
CA GLY A 127 10.11 5.05 6.40
C GLY A 127 9.32 4.81 5.13
N LEU A 128 8.16 4.14 5.25
CA LEU A 128 7.26 3.91 4.13
C LEU A 128 5.79 4.02 4.50
N GLY A 129 4.97 4.07 3.46
CA GLY A 129 3.53 4.11 3.57
C GLY A 129 2.90 5.24 2.79
N PHE A 130 1.60 5.37 2.96
CA PHE A 130 0.79 6.36 2.26
C PHE A 130 0.55 7.59 3.15
N GLU A 131 -0.47 8.37 2.83
CA GLU A 131 -0.80 9.61 3.55
C GLU A 131 -1.12 9.38 5.03
N THR A 132 -1.44 8.14 5.43
CA THR A 132 -1.74 7.76 6.82
C THR A 132 -0.51 7.60 7.71
N THR A 133 0.62 7.13 7.16
CA THR A 133 1.86 6.89 7.95
C THR A 133 2.85 8.04 7.85
N THR A 134 2.83 8.75 6.71
CA THR A 134 3.69 9.92 6.43
C THR A 134 3.72 10.97 7.57
N PRO A 135 2.62 11.32 8.26
CA PRO A 135 2.63 12.35 9.29
C PRO A 135 3.52 12.01 10.48
N MET A 136 3.56 10.74 10.89
CA MET A 136 4.41 10.31 12.00
C MET A 136 5.87 10.32 11.61
N THR A 137 6.21 9.91 10.38
CA THR A 137 7.56 10.04 9.84
C THR A 137 7.98 11.51 9.77
N ALA A 138 7.10 12.40 9.30
CA ALA A 138 7.36 13.85 9.29
C ALA A 138 7.67 14.37 10.71
N TRP A 139 6.91 13.94 11.71
CA TRP A 139 7.20 14.27 13.10
C TRP A 139 8.54 13.70 13.56
N GLY A 140 8.89 12.46 13.20
CA GLY A 140 10.19 11.85 13.51
C GLY A 140 11.36 12.66 12.96
N ILE A 141 11.28 13.06 11.68
CA ILE A 141 12.30 13.88 11.01
C ILE A 141 12.48 15.23 11.73
N LYS A 142 11.38 15.86 12.17
CA LYS A 142 11.45 17.11 12.96
C LYS A 142 12.16 16.94 14.29
N ASN A 143 12.20 15.73 14.83
CA ASN A 143 12.89 15.37 16.07
C ASN A 143 14.28 14.73 15.81
N GLY A 144 14.81 14.82 14.59
CA GLY A 144 16.17 14.38 14.25
C GLY A 144 16.28 12.93 13.77
N LEU A 145 15.17 12.23 13.55
CA LEU A 145 15.21 10.87 13.01
C LEU A 145 15.75 10.89 11.58
N ILE A 146 16.80 10.10 11.32
CA ILE A 146 17.31 9.90 9.96
C ILE A 146 16.41 8.87 9.27
N VAL A 147 15.88 9.22 8.10
CA VAL A 147 14.87 8.42 7.40
C VAL A 147 15.31 8.12 5.98
N TYR A 148 15.24 6.85 5.60
CA TYR A 148 15.21 6.44 4.19
C TYR A 148 13.73 6.45 3.74
N SER A 149 13.28 7.55 3.13
CA SER A 149 11.87 7.72 2.77
C SER A 149 11.53 7.01 1.45
N THR A 150 10.51 6.17 1.49
CA THR A 150 9.83 5.60 0.31
C THR A 150 8.33 5.84 0.35
N HIS A 151 7.91 6.86 1.11
CA HIS A 151 6.51 7.27 1.22
C HIS A 151 5.93 7.64 -0.13
N LYS A 152 4.66 7.31 -0.30
CA LYS A 152 3.96 7.30 -1.56
C LYS A 152 2.66 8.08 -1.45
N ILE A 153 2.29 8.76 -2.52
CA ILE A 153 1.02 9.46 -2.67
C ILE A 153 0.09 8.56 -3.45
N PHE A 154 -1.10 8.34 -2.91
CA PHE A 154 -1.96 7.26 -3.35
C PHE A 154 -2.75 7.58 -4.62
N LEU A 155 -3.30 8.80 -4.71
CA LEU A 155 -4.15 9.20 -5.84
C LEU A 155 -3.45 9.11 -7.22
N PRO A 156 -2.17 9.50 -7.39
CA PRO A 156 -1.42 9.26 -8.63
C PRO A 156 -1.36 7.79 -9.04
N ALA A 157 -1.26 6.85 -8.10
CA ALA A 157 -1.24 5.43 -8.42
C ALA A 157 -2.59 4.92 -8.97
N MET A 158 -3.71 5.44 -8.43
CA MET A 158 -5.04 5.16 -8.99
C MET A 158 -5.19 5.72 -10.42
N GLN A 159 -4.66 6.92 -10.66
CA GLN A 159 -4.68 7.51 -12.01
C GLN A 159 -3.83 6.68 -12.98
N ALA A 160 -2.62 6.27 -12.57
CA ALA A 160 -1.74 5.43 -13.37
C ALA A 160 -2.41 4.10 -13.74
N LEU A 161 -3.12 3.45 -12.81
CA LEU A 161 -3.91 2.24 -13.10
C LEU A 161 -4.93 2.44 -14.22
N LEU A 162 -5.65 3.56 -14.20
CA LEU A 162 -6.63 3.88 -15.23
C LEU A 162 -5.97 4.18 -16.59
N GLU A 163 -4.83 4.87 -16.59
CA GLU A 163 -4.09 5.26 -17.79
C GLU A 163 -3.39 4.07 -18.47
N MET A 164 -2.87 3.12 -17.69
CA MET A 164 -2.24 1.90 -18.23
C MET A 164 -3.24 1.06 -19.02
N GLY A 165 -4.53 1.07 -18.66
CA GLY A 165 -5.60 0.43 -19.43
C GLY A 165 -5.51 -1.10 -19.53
N GLU A 166 -4.61 -1.74 -18.79
CA GLU A 166 -4.37 -3.20 -18.83
C GLU A 166 -5.56 -4.01 -18.29
N ILE A 167 -6.39 -3.39 -17.44
CA ILE A 167 -7.59 -3.99 -16.88
C ILE A 167 -8.75 -3.01 -16.83
N ARG A 168 -9.94 -3.50 -17.14
CA ARG A 168 -11.18 -2.77 -16.95
C ARG A 168 -11.47 -2.59 -15.46
N ILE A 169 -11.55 -1.34 -15.01
CA ILE A 169 -11.98 -0.97 -13.65
C ILE A 169 -13.31 -0.22 -13.78
N ASP A 170 -14.40 -0.83 -13.32
CA ASP A 170 -15.74 -0.21 -13.36
C ASP A 170 -16.00 0.68 -12.14
N GLY A 171 -15.21 0.57 -11.08
CA GLY A 171 -15.33 1.40 -9.88
C GLY A 171 -14.26 1.13 -8.84
N PHE A 172 -14.00 2.11 -7.98
CA PHE A 172 -13.08 1.99 -6.85
C PHE A 172 -13.80 1.97 -5.50
N ILE A 173 -13.34 1.08 -4.63
CA ILE A 173 -13.57 1.13 -3.18
C ILE A 173 -12.38 1.88 -2.58
N ASP A 174 -12.59 3.15 -2.27
CA ASP A 174 -11.52 4.07 -1.87
C ASP A 174 -11.13 3.85 -0.39
N PRO A 175 -9.84 4.01 -0.04
CA PRO A 175 -9.33 3.75 1.30
C PRO A 175 -9.91 4.72 2.34
N GLY A 176 -10.57 4.19 3.36
CA GLY A 176 -11.17 5.02 4.41
C GLY A 176 -10.16 5.89 5.17
N HIS A 177 -9.05 5.31 5.62
CA HIS A 177 -8.04 6.00 6.42
C HIS A 177 -7.25 7.04 5.60
N VAL A 178 -6.80 6.70 4.39
CA VAL A 178 -6.16 7.68 3.49
C VAL A 178 -7.13 8.82 3.19
N SER A 179 -8.41 8.52 2.93
CA SER A 179 -9.44 9.53 2.70
C SER A 179 -9.71 10.43 3.92
N ALA A 180 -9.49 9.95 5.15
CA ALA A 180 -9.56 10.81 6.34
C ALA A 180 -8.48 11.91 6.29
N ILE A 181 -7.32 11.61 5.70
CA ILE A 181 -6.23 12.57 5.50
C ILE A 181 -6.45 13.42 4.25
N THR A 182 -6.76 12.82 3.10
CA THR A 182 -6.84 13.47 1.77
C THR A 182 -8.19 14.12 1.45
N GLY A 183 -9.25 13.74 2.18
CA GLY A 183 -10.61 14.20 1.96
C GLY A 183 -11.22 13.70 0.65
N VAL A 184 -12.48 14.08 0.43
CA VAL A 184 -13.26 13.62 -0.73
C VAL A 184 -12.87 14.35 -2.03
N LYS A 185 -12.44 15.62 -1.93
CA LYS A 185 -12.24 16.49 -3.11
C LYS A 185 -11.22 15.95 -4.13
N PRO A 186 -10.04 15.43 -3.75
CA PRO A 186 -9.03 14.99 -4.72
C PRO A 186 -9.49 13.86 -5.64
N TYR A 187 -10.27 12.90 -5.11
CA TYR A 187 -10.83 11.75 -5.85
C TYR A 187 -11.70 12.15 -7.05
N LYS A 188 -12.32 13.34 -7.02
CA LYS A 188 -13.19 13.84 -8.12
C LYS A 188 -12.44 14.04 -9.44
N LYS A 189 -11.11 14.04 -9.42
CA LYS A 189 -10.28 14.12 -10.63
C LYS A 189 -10.37 12.83 -11.46
N LEU A 190 -10.54 11.68 -10.81
CA LEU A 190 -10.66 10.39 -11.50
C LEU A 190 -12.07 10.26 -12.12
N LYS A 191 -12.15 9.90 -13.40
CA LYS A 191 -13.42 9.78 -14.15
C LYS A 191 -13.98 8.36 -14.07
N VAL A 192 -14.17 7.89 -12.84
CA VAL A 192 -14.62 6.52 -12.53
C VAL A 192 -15.53 6.55 -11.29
N PRO A 193 -16.56 5.69 -11.18
CA PRO A 193 -17.38 5.57 -9.98
C PRO A 193 -16.52 5.25 -8.76
N GLN A 194 -16.75 5.97 -7.67
CA GLN A 194 -15.92 5.88 -6.47
C GLN A 194 -16.81 5.87 -5.23
N VAL A 195 -16.47 5.02 -4.26
CA VAL A 195 -17.09 5.04 -2.94
C VAL A 195 -16.04 4.88 -1.86
N ILE A 196 -15.94 5.87 -0.98
CA ILE A 196 -15.10 5.82 0.22
C ILE A 196 -15.87 5.08 1.30
N THR A 197 -15.32 3.96 1.78
CA THR A 197 -15.96 3.10 2.80
C THR A 197 -15.10 2.93 4.05
N GLY A 198 -15.75 2.54 5.15
CA GLY A 198 -15.07 1.94 6.29
C GLY A 198 -14.64 0.50 6.02
N PHE A 199 -14.25 -0.22 7.08
CA PHE A 199 -13.64 -1.56 6.99
C PHE A 199 -14.53 -2.69 7.52
N GLU A 200 -15.71 -2.34 8.07
CA GLU A 200 -16.69 -3.34 8.51
C GLU A 200 -17.37 -3.99 7.32
N MET A 201 -17.80 -5.26 7.47
CA MET A 201 -18.49 -6.00 6.41
C MET A 201 -19.67 -5.20 5.81
N LYS A 202 -20.45 -4.53 6.68
CA LYS A 202 -21.58 -3.69 6.26
C LYS A 202 -21.15 -2.46 5.48
N ASP A 203 -20.02 -1.84 5.82
CA ASP A 203 -19.50 -0.68 5.10
C ASP A 203 -19.09 -1.08 3.68
N VAL A 204 -18.32 -2.16 3.55
CA VAL A 204 -17.85 -2.67 2.26
C VAL A 204 -19.01 -3.09 1.37
N LEU A 205 -19.96 -3.89 1.89
CA LEU A 205 -21.14 -4.30 1.11
C LEU A 205 -22.02 -3.11 0.70
N LYS A 206 -22.18 -2.11 1.57
CA LYS A 206 -22.92 -0.89 1.22
C LYS A 206 -22.18 -0.09 0.15
N GLY A 207 -20.84 -0.06 0.20
CA GLY A 207 -20.00 0.54 -0.84
C GLY A 207 -20.18 -0.13 -2.19
N ILE A 208 -20.13 -1.46 -2.22
CA ILE A 208 -20.38 -2.25 -3.43
C ILE A 208 -21.76 -1.95 -4.00
N PHE A 209 -22.82 -1.99 -3.17
CA PHE A 209 -24.17 -1.63 -3.62
C PHE A 209 -24.23 -0.22 -4.24
N LEU A 210 -23.59 0.77 -3.61
CA LEU A 210 -23.53 2.13 -4.13
C LEU A 210 -22.76 2.23 -5.44
N LEU A 211 -21.65 1.50 -5.60
CA LEU A 211 -20.90 1.41 -6.86
C LEU A 211 -21.75 0.80 -7.97
N LEU A 212 -22.42 -0.33 -7.71
CA LEU A 212 -23.29 -0.97 -8.71
C LEU A 212 -24.44 -0.05 -9.12
N ASN A 213 -25.00 0.71 -8.18
CA ASN A 213 -26.04 1.70 -8.50
C ASN A 213 -25.51 2.86 -9.32
N GLN A 214 -24.26 3.28 -9.10
CA GLN A 214 -23.61 4.26 -9.97
C GLN A 214 -23.41 3.71 -11.38
N ILE A 215 -22.88 2.49 -11.49
CA ILE A 215 -22.59 1.81 -12.77
C ILE A 215 -23.87 1.60 -13.59
N LYS A 216 -24.92 1.07 -12.98
CA LYS A 216 -26.23 0.88 -13.65
C LYS A 216 -26.77 2.18 -14.24
N ASN A 217 -26.61 3.28 -13.51
CA ASN A 217 -27.16 4.58 -13.88
C ASN A 217 -26.15 5.49 -14.60
N ASN A 218 -24.99 4.97 -15.03
CA ASN A 218 -23.91 5.73 -15.67
C ASN A 218 -23.48 7.00 -14.90
N ASN A 219 -23.44 6.93 -13.57
CA ASN A 219 -23.03 8.02 -12.71
C ASN A 219 -21.54 7.92 -12.33
N LEU A 220 -20.79 9.01 -12.50
CA LEU A 220 -19.37 9.11 -12.11
C LEU A 220 -19.21 10.05 -10.90
N LYS A 221 -19.69 9.62 -9.73
CA LYS A 221 -19.59 10.41 -8.50
C LYS A 221 -18.62 9.76 -7.52
N VAL A 222 -18.08 10.60 -6.64
CA VAL A 222 -17.39 10.15 -5.42
C VAL A 222 -18.41 10.19 -4.30
N ILE A 223 -18.80 9.02 -3.77
CA ILE A 223 -19.73 8.92 -2.66
C ILE A 223 -18.94 8.65 -1.37
N ASN A 224 -19.12 9.50 -0.37
CA ASN A 224 -18.54 9.28 0.95
C ASN A 224 -19.51 8.47 1.82
N GLN A 225 -19.39 7.14 1.81
CA GLN A 225 -20.14 6.26 2.70
C GLN A 225 -19.58 6.31 4.14
N TYR A 226 -18.30 6.63 4.29
CA TYR A 226 -17.59 6.70 5.57
C TYR A 226 -17.61 8.11 6.20
N SER A 227 -18.74 8.81 6.09
CA SER A 227 -18.92 10.21 6.52
C SER A 227 -18.70 10.45 8.02
N ARG A 228 -18.76 9.39 8.83
CA ARG A 228 -18.45 9.42 10.27
C ARG A 228 -16.98 9.69 10.58
N VAL A 229 -16.08 9.44 9.63
CA VAL A 229 -14.63 9.69 9.76
C VAL A 229 -14.14 10.69 8.70
N VAL A 230 -14.58 10.54 7.45
CA VAL A 230 -14.04 11.27 6.32
C VAL A 230 -14.79 12.58 6.10
N LYS A 231 -14.07 13.71 6.18
CA LYS A 231 -14.57 15.04 5.85
C LYS A 231 -14.28 15.41 4.39
N ASN A 232 -15.04 16.34 3.83
CA ASN A 232 -14.87 16.78 2.43
C ASN A 232 -13.46 17.31 2.15
N GLU A 233 -12.94 18.13 3.06
CA GLU A 233 -11.61 18.72 3.01
C GLU A 233 -10.51 17.86 3.61
N GLY A 234 -10.83 16.72 4.24
CA GLY A 234 -9.91 15.86 4.99
C GLY A 234 -9.24 16.58 6.17
N ASN A 235 -8.05 16.13 6.58
CA ASN A 235 -7.34 16.73 7.71
C ASN A 235 -6.29 17.77 7.24
N LYS A 236 -6.62 19.05 7.37
CA LYS A 236 -5.75 20.17 6.96
C LYS A 236 -4.46 20.25 7.76
N GLU A 237 -4.52 20.04 9.07
CA GLU A 237 -3.36 20.12 9.95
C GLU A 237 -2.34 19.02 9.62
N ILE A 238 -2.81 17.80 9.40
CA ILE A 238 -1.94 16.69 8.98
C ILE A 238 -1.27 16.99 7.64
N ARG A 239 -2.01 17.52 6.65
CA ARG A 239 -1.40 17.89 5.37
C ARG A 239 -0.38 19.01 5.51
N LYS A 240 -0.58 19.95 6.44
CA LYS A 240 0.40 21.00 6.72
C LYS A 240 1.68 20.40 7.28
N ILE A 241 1.59 19.43 8.18
CA ILE A 241 2.75 18.70 8.72
C ILE A 241 3.51 17.98 7.60
N ILE A 242 2.81 17.23 6.74
CA ILE A 242 3.43 16.54 5.60
C ILE A 242 4.14 17.54 4.68
N LYS A 243 3.44 18.61 4.26
CA LYS A 243 4.00 19.64 3.36
C LYS A 243 5.16 20.41 3.96
N ASP A 244 5.26 20.47 5.28
CA ASP A 244 6.35 21.15 5.95
C ASP A 244 7.66 20.36 5.83
N VAL A 245 7.59 19.03 5.84
CA VAL A 245 8.76 18.13 5.82
C VAL A 245 9.07 17.59 4.43
N PHE A 246 8.04 17.29 3.65
CA PHE A 246 8.16 16.62 2.36
C PHE A 246 7.78 17.53 1.19
N GLU A 247 8.44 17.32 0.06
CA GLU A 247 8.06 17.79 -1.26
C GLU A 247 7.65 16.62 -2.15
N ILE A 248 6.80 16.89 -3.15
CA ILE A 248 6.32 15.87 -4.07
C ILE A 248 7.41 15.62 -5.12
N GLU A 249 7.71 14.34 -5.36
CA GLU A 249 8.59 13.89 -6.42
C GLU A 249 7.94 12.75 -7.22
N ASP A 250 8.62 12.29 -8.26
CA ASP A 250 8.24 11.07 -8.95
C ASP A 250 8.60 9.85 -8.09
N GLY A 251 7.64 8.96 -7.88
CA GLY A 251 7.82 7.80 -7.01
C GLY A 251 8.13 6.56 -7.83
N LEU A 252 9.07 5.73 -7.36
CA LEU A 252 9.29 4.39 -7.88
C LEU A 252 8.38 3.39 -7.15
N TRP A 253 7.57 2.66 -7.92
CA TRP A 253 6.59 1.69 -7.44
C TRP A 253 6.87 0.32 -8.03
N ARG A 254 6.96 -0.69 -7.16
CA ARG A 254 7.02 -2.10 -7.56
C ARG A 254 5.83 -2.42 -8.47
N GLY A 255 6.11 -2.98 -9.65
CA GLY A 255 5.09 -3.35 -10.63
C GLY A 255 4.51 -2.22 -11.47
N PHE A 256 4.81 -0.95 -11.18
CA PHE A 256 4.33 0.20 -11.97
C PHE A 256 5.47 1.02 -12.57
N GLY A 257 6.71 0.86 -12.09
CA GLY A 257 7.82 1.72 -12.48
C GLY A 257 7.69 3.09 -11.83
N VAL A 258 8.12 4.13 -12.55
CA VAL A 258 8.07 5.52 -12.05
C VAL A 258 6.68 6.10 -12.32
N ILE A 259 5.98 6.50 -11.26
CA ILE A 259 4.69 7.20 -11.36
C ILE A 259 4.92 8.68 -11.04
N PRO A 260 4.61 9.61 -11.97
CA PRO A 260 4.82 11.04 -11.76
C PRO A 260 4.06 11.58 -10.54
N GLY A 261 4.74 12.41 -9.75
CA GLY A 261 4.15 13.09 -8.60
C GLY A 261 3.59 12.16 -7.51
N SER A 262 4.11 10.94 -7.40
CA SER A 262 3.62 9.90 -6.48
C SER A 262 4.57 9.60 -5.32
N GLY A 263 5.74 10.23 -5.26
CA GLY A 263 6.74 10.07 -4.21
C GLY A 263 6.77 11.27 -3.26
N LEU A 264 7.35 11.06 -2.08
CA LEU A 264 7.62 12.11 -1.09
C LEU A 264 9.10 12.16 -0.73
N LYS A 265 9.76 13.21 -1.21
CA LYS A 265 11.15 13.55 -0.92
C LYS A 265 11.24 14.41 0.34
N ILE A 266 12.24 14.18 1.17
CA ILE A 266 12.52 15.03 2.33
C ILE A 266 13.07 16.37 1.83
N LYS A 267 12.51 17.49 2.29
CA LYS A 267 12.94 18.83 1.86
C LYS A 267 14.37 19.13 2.29
N ASP A 268 15.06 19.97 1.53
CA ASP A 268 16.45 20.38 1.76
C ASP A 268 16.72 20.92 3.17
N LYS A 269 15.75 21.60 3.80
CA LYS A 269 15.88 22.08 5.20
C LYS A 269 16.02 20.96 6.24
N TYR A 270 15.68 19.73 5.87
CA TYR A 270 15.83 18.50 6.67
C TYR A 270 16.81 17.51 6.02
N LYS A 271 17.70 17.96 5.11
CA LYS A 271 18.63 17.09 4.38
C LYS A 271 19.51 16.20 5.28
N GLU A 272 19.85 16.66 6.48
CA GLU A 272 20.65 15.89 7.45
C GLU A 272 19.91 14.65 7.97
N CYS A 273 18.58 14.66 7.89
CA CYS A 273 17.70 13.56 8.22
C CYS A 273 17.33 12.69 7.00
N ASP A 274 17.81 13.01 5.80
CA ASP A 274 17.57 12.20 4.60
C ASP A 274 18.71 11.19 4.43
N ALA A 275 18.41 9.91 4.66
CA ALA A 275 19.39 8.83 4.52
C ALA A 275 19.92 8.70 3.08
N LYS A 276 19.11 9.03 2.07
CA LYS A 276 19.52 8.97 0.65
C LYS A 276 20.60 10.02 0.35
N ILE A 277 20.57 11.14 1.06
CA ILE A 277 21.59 12.20 0.96
C ILE A 277 22.80 11.85 1.84
N ARG A 278 22.55 11.55 3.13
CA ARG A 278 23.59 11.32 4.14
C ARG A 278 24.51 10.15 3.79
N TYR A 279 23.96 9.07 3.24
CA TYR A 279 24.70 7.84 2.91
C TYR A 279 24.85 7.63 1.40
N LYS A 280 24.78 8.71 0.61
CA LYS A 280 24.93 8.66 -0.85
C LYS A 280 26.23 7.96 -1.29
N ASN A 281 27.32 8.17 -0.57
CA ASN A 281 28.62 7.53 -0.81
C ASN A 281 28.62 6.00 -0.69
N ILE A 282 27.70 5.43 0.10
CA ILE A 282 27.48 3.98 0.20
C ILE A 282 26.53 3.54 -0.91
N LEU A 283 25.40 4.26 -1.07
CA LEU A 283 24.35 3.92 -2.03
C LEU A 283 24.81 3.98 -3.48
N ASP A 284 25.67 4.93 -3.86
CA ASP A 284 26.20 5.08 -5.21
C ASP A 284 27.15 3.91 -5.61
N LYS A 285 27.63 3.12 -4.64
CA LYS A 285 28.49 1.94 -4.88
C LYS A 285 27.69 0.64 -5.02
N VAL A 286 26.39 0.66 -4.73
CA VAL A 286 25.54 -0.53 -4.83
C VAL A 286 25.21 -0.81 -6.29
N ASP A 287 25.47 -2.04 -6.74
CA ASP A 287 25.07 -2.49 -8.07
C ASP A 287 23.59 -2.90 -8.07
N PHE A 288 22.73 -1.98 -8.54
CA PHE A 288 21.30 -2.22 -8.67
C PHE A 288 20.90 -2.89 -9.99
N SER A 289 21.84 -3.30 -10.85
CA SER A 289 21.53 -3.93 -12.15
C SER A 289 20.76 -5.25 -12.00
N HIS A 290 20.90 -5.90 -10.85
CA HIS A 290 20.23 -7.14 -10.49
C HIS A 290 19.01 -6.94 -9.57
N SER A 291 18.70 -5.70 -9.18
CA SER A 291 17.52 -5.36 -8.36
C SER A 291 16.25 -5.50 -9.19
N GLY A 292 15.71 -6.71 -9.25
CA GLY A 292 14.47 -7.04 -9.96
C GLY A 292 13.56 -7.93 -9.14
N GLU A 293 12.30 -8.04 -9.58
CA GLU A 293 11.35 -8.91 -8.89
C GLU A 293 11.84 -10.35 -8.82
N PRO A 294 11.62 -11.05 -7.70
CA PRO A 294 12.01 -12.45 -7.54
C PRO A 294 11.47 -13.31 -8.69
N LYS A 295 12.34 -14.11 -9.33
CA LYS A 295 11.96 -14.93 -10.48
C LYS A 295 10.75 -15.82 -10.15
N GLY A 296 9.72 -15.75 -11.00
CA GLY A 296 8.49 -16.53 -10.86
C GLY A 296 7.44 -15.90 -9.91
N CYS A 297 7.77 -14.83 -9.20
CA CYS A 297 6.81 -14.12 -8.35
C CYS A 297 5.83 -13.28 -9.20
N GLY A 298 4.53 -13.47 -9.02
CA GLY A 298 3.49 -12.70 -9.72
C GLY A 298 3.02 -11.43 -9.00
N CYS A 299 3.68 -10.99 -7.92
CA CYS A 299 3.15 -9.93 -7.04
C CYS A 299 2.88 -8.61 -7.78
N GLU A 300 3.71 -8.22 -8.75
CA GLU A 300 3.51 -7.06 -9.62
C GLU A 300 2.20 -7.09 -10.44
N ARG A 301 1.74 -8.29 -10.82
CA ARG A 301 0.47 -8.50 -11.53
C ARG A 301 -0.69 -8.53 -10.54
N VAL A 302 -0.47 -9.07 -9.35
CA VAL A 302 -1.46 -9.11 -8.27
C VAL A 302 -1.84 -7.71 -7.81
N ILE A 303 -0.86 -6.84 -7.52
CA ILE A 303 -1.11 -5.46 -7.05
C ILE A 303 -1.65 -4.54 -8.15
N ARG A 304 -1.59 -4.95 -9.42
CA ARG A 304 -2.25 -4.29 -10.56
C ARG A 304 -3.62 -4.88 -10.88
N GLY A 305 -4.04 -5.93 -10.17
CA GLY A 305 -5.29 -6.62 -10.41
C GLY A 305 -5.33 -7.51 -11.65
N LEU A 306 -4.20 -7.71 -12.32
CA LEU A 306 -4.06 -8.55 -13.53
C LEU A 306 -4.07 -10.04 -13.23
N MET A 307 -3.90 -10.41 -11.96
CA MET A 307 -3.77 -11.78 -11.49
C MET A 307 -4.32 -11.89 -10.06
N GLU A 308 -5.13 -12.89 -9.77
CA GLU A 308 -5.46 -13.27 -8.41
C GLU A 308 -4.30 -14.08 -7.78
N PRO A 309 -4.08 -14.01 -6.46
CA PRO A 309 -3.01 -14.78 -5.80
C PRO A 309 -3.03 -16.28 -6.14
N LYS A 310 -4.21 -16.90 -6.22
CA LYS A 310 -4.38 -18.34 -6.55
C LYS A 310 -3.94 -18.71 -7.98
N GLU A 311 -3.82 -17.74 -8.87
CA GLU A 311 -3.35 -17.93 -10.26
C GLU A 311 -1.82 -17.86 -10.35
N CYS A 312 -1.14 -17.39 -9.30
CA CYS A 312 0.32 -17.39 -9.23
C CYS A 312 0.83 -18.83 -9.01
N PRO A 313 1.74 -19.35 -9.85
CA PRO A 313 2.21 -20.74 -9.77
C PRO A 313 3.01 -21.04 -8.49
N MET A 314 3.48 -20.01 -7.81
CA MET A 314 4.25 -20.12 -6.56
C MET A 314 3.35 -20.13 -5.32
N PHE A 315 2.13 -19.60 -5.41
CA PHE A 315 1.25 -19.34 -4.27
C PHE A 315 0.78 -20.64 -3.60
N GLY A 316 0.95 -20.72 -2.28
CA GLY A 316 0.56 -21.90 -1.50
C GLY A 316 1.40 -23.15 -1.79
N ARG A 317 2.48 -23.01 -2.56
CA ARG A 317 3.47 -24.05 -2.83
C ARG A 317 4.79 -23.65 -2.20
N VAL A 318 5.71 -23.10 -2.99
CA VAL A 318 7.00 -22.60 -2.50
C VAL A 318 6.88 -21.23 -1.83
N CYS A 319 5.88 -20.42 -2.21
CA CYS A 319 5.60 -19.13 -1.60
C CYS A 319 4.48 -19.31 -0.57
N VAL A 320 4.85 -19.31 0.70
CA VAL A 320 3.99 -19.49 1.88
C VAL A 320 4.41 -18.52 2.99
N PRO A 321 3.57 -18.30 4.03
CA PRO A 321 3.89 -17.49 5.19
C PRO A 321 5.29 -17.62 5.77
N ASP A 322 5.76 -18.86 5.92
CA ASP A 322 7.04 -19.19 6.55
C ASP A 322 8.22 -19.08 5.57
N ASN A 323 7.93 -19.15 4.26
CA ASN A 323 8.90 -19.02 3.18
C ASN A 323 8.34 -18.08 2.08
N PRO A 324 8.27 -16.76 2.33
CA PRO A 324 7.64 -15.84 1.40
C PRO A 324 8.58 -15.47 0.26
N VAL A 325 8.16 -15.71 -0.98
CA VAL A 325 8.96 -15.37 -2.18
C VAL A 325 8.84 -13.90 -2.57
N GLY A 326 7.77 -13.21 -2.18
CA GLY A 326 7.57 -11.80 -2.53
C GLY A 326 6.73 -11.05 -1.50
N PRO A 327 6.71 -9.71 -1.58
CA PRO A 327 6.19 -8.87 -0.49
C PRO A 327 4.68 -9.04 -0.27
N CYS A 328 3.93 -9.44 -1.32
CA CYS A 328 2.51 -9.76 -1.19
C CYS A 328 2.22 -10.91 -0.21
N MET A 329 3.17 -11.82 0.02
CA MET A 329 3.06 -12.92 1.01
C MET A 329 3.65 -12.54 2.38
N VAL A 330 4.57 -11.57 2.39
CA VAL A 330 5.21 -11.08 3.62
C VAL A 330 4.27 -10.16 4.38
N SER A 331 3.75 -9.13 3.72
CA SER A 331 2.96 -8.10 4.39
C SER A 331 1.61 -8.65 4.81
N VAL A 332 1.19 -8.27 6.01
CA VAL A 332 -0.15 -8.59 6.52
C VAL A 332 -1.23 -7.96 5.63
N GLU A 333 -0.96 -6.80 5.05
CA GLU A 333 -1.83 -6.08 4.10
C GLU A 333 -1.74 -6.64 2.68
N GLY A 334 -0.87 -7.63 2.44
CA GLY A 334 -0.66 -8.24 1.14
C GLY A 334 -1.81 -9.14 0.71
N ALA A 335 -2.17 -9.08 -0.57
CA ALA A 335 -3.24 -9.87 -1.15
C ALA A 335 -3.01 -11.39 -1.03
N CYS A 336 -1.76 -11.84 -1.22
CA CYS A 336 -1.43 -13.26 -1.09
C CYS A 336 -1.53 -13.70 0.37
N ARG A 337 -0.96 -12.94 1.31
CA ARG A 337 -1.03 -13.25 2.73
C ARG A 337 -2.48 -13.30 3.24
N SER A 338 -3.29 -12.34 2.84
CA SER A 338 -4.72 -12.26 3.21
C SER A 338 -5.53 -13.45 2.67
N MET A 339 -5.16 -13.99 1.51
CA MET A 339 -5.86 -15.14 0.91
C MET A 339 -5.46 -16.48 1.56
N ILE A 340 -4.20 -16.64 1.96
CA ILE A 340 -3.74 -17.92 2.53
C ILE A 340 -4.19 -18.13 3.97
N GLN A 341 -4.27 -17.07 4.79
CA GLN A 341 -4.71 -17.13 6.19
C GLN A 341 -6.15 -17.64 6.41
N ILE A 342 -6.95 -17.75 5.35
CA ILE A 342 -8.32 -18.30 5.42
C ILE A 342 -8.32 -19.81 5.16
N ARG A 343 -7.25 -20.34 4.55
CA ARG A 343 -7.12 -21.76 4.24
C ARG A 343 -6.51 -22.57 5.38
N GLU A 344 -5.93 -21.89 6.37
CA GLU A 344 -5.45 -22.46 7.65
C GLU A 344 -6.58 -22.45 8.68
#